data_AF-A0A0B6XZ17-F1
#
_entry.id   AF-A0A0B6XZ17-F1
#
_cell.length_a   1.000
_cell.length_b   1.000
_cell.length_c   1.000
_cell.angle_alpha   90.00
_cell.angle_beta   90.00
_cell.angle_gamma   90.00
#
_symmetry.space_group_name_H-M   'P 1'
#
loop_
_entity.id
_entity.type
_entity.pdbx_description
1 polymer ?
#
loop_
_entity_poly.entity_id
_entity_poly.type
_entity_poly.pdbx_seq_one_letter_code
_entity_poly.pdbx_strand_id
1 'polypeptide(L)'
;CDPRTRQCTCKPGVGGKRCDRCDIGYWGLHRIAEAGNTGCIPCSCNKFGSHRDDCEQMTGRCMCKAQAVGMKCDMCHNGNVLGPDGC
;
A
#
# COMPACT_ATOMS: atom_id res chain seq x y z
N CYS A 1 11.57 17.06 15.04
CA CYS A 1 11.66 15.72 15.67
C CYS A 1 12.11 15.89 17.11
N ASP A 2 11.75 14.98 18.00
CA ASP A 2 12.18 14.99 19.40
C ASP A 2 13.71 14.74 19.48
N PRO A 3 14.49 15.66 20.07
CA PRO A 3 15.95 15.56 20.12
C PRO A 3 16.46 14.46 21.08
N ARG A 4 15.65 13.99 22.03
CA ARG A 4 16.01 12.96 23.02
C ARG A 4 15.65 11.57 22.54
N THR A 5 14.42 11.38 22.04
CA THR A 5 13.92 10.07 21.58
C THR A 5 14.25 9.77 20.12
N ARG A 6 14.67 10.80 19.35
CA ARG A 6 14.84 10.76 17.89
C ARG A 6 13.57 10.38 17.13
N GLN A 7 12.41 10.55 17.75
CA GLN A 7 11.11 10.29 17.11
C GLN A 7 10.62 11.56 16.40
N CYS A 8 10.29 11.42 15.12
CA CYS A 8 9.65 12.47 14.35
C CYS A 8 8.12 12.28 14.34
N THR A 9 7.38 13.39 14.28
CA THR A 9 5.94 13.36 13.96
C THR A 9 5.80 13.19 12.46
N CYS A 10 5.24 12.06 12.04
CA CYS A 10 5.15 11.70 10.63
C CYS A 10 3.84 12.14 10.00
N LYS A 11 3.86 12.31 8.67
CA LYS A 11 2.65 12.48 7.87
C LYS A 11 1.80 11.19 7.91
N PRO A 12 0.49 11.24 7.60
CA PRO A 12 -0.37 10.06 7.55
C PRO A 12 0.22 8.92 6.70
N GLY A 13 0.18 7.69 7.23
CA GLY A 13 0.71 6.50 6.56
C GLY A 13 2.24 6.44 6.43
N VAL A 14 2.98 7.41 6.98
CA VAL A 14 4.44 7.43 7.01
C VAL A 14 4.91 6.99 8.40
N GLY A 15 5.86 6.06 8.43
CA GLY A 15 6.38 5.46 9.64
C GLY A 15 7.90 5.49 9.76
N GLY A 16 8.37 4.87 10.84
CA GLY A 16 9.79 4.87 11.22
C GLY A 16 10.15 6.03 12.15
N LYS A 17 11.28 5.90 12.86
CA LYS A 17 11.74 6.93 13.82
C LYS A 17 11.93 8.29 13.14
N ARG A 18 12.31 8.27 11.85
CA ARG A 18 12.62 9.46 11.04
C ARG A 18 11.62 9.71 9.91
N CYS A 19 10.48 9.03 9.91
CA CYS A 19 9.50 9.12 8.82
C CYS A 19 10.11 8.74 7.46
N ASP A 20 10.93 7.69 7.45
CA ASP A 20 11.77 7.27 6.31
C ASP A 20 11.21 6.06 5.55
N ARG A 21 10.00 5.60 5.89
CA ARG A 21 9.28 4.53 5.19
C ARG A 21 7.78 4.74 5.27
N CYS A 22 7.02 4.09 4.40
CA CYS A 22 5.58 3.99 4.62
C CYS A 22 5.29 2.95 5.70
N ASP A 23 4.20 3.13 6.42
CA ASP A 23 3.67 2.10 7.31
C ASP A 23 3.18 0.88 6.50
N ILE A 24 3.03 -0.25 7.18
CA ILE A 24 2.48 -1.47 6.55
C ILE A 24 1.09 -1.15 5.99
N GLY A 25 0.84 -1.55 4.74
CA GLY A 25 -0.41 -1.22 4.04
C GLY A 25 -0.40 0.14 3.33
N TYR A 26 0.74 0.85 3.31
CA TYR A 26 0.93 2.12 2.61
C TYR A 26 2.14 2.09 1.67
N TRP A 27 2.13 2.97 0.66
CA TRP A 27 3.19 3.09 -0.34
C TRP A 27 3.37 4.54 -0.82
N GLY A 28 4.42 4.79 -1.60
CA GLY A 28 4.58 6.06 -2.30
C GLY A 28 5.28 7.17 -1.51
N LEU A 29 6.22 6.84 -0.62
CA LEU A 29 6.99 7.85 0.13
C LEU A 29 7.67 8.89 -0.79
N HIS A 30 8.20 8.43 -1.93
CA HIS A 30 8.84 9.27 -2.95
C HIS A 30 7.88 10.28 -3.60
N ARG A 31 6.57 10.09 -3.44
CA ARG A 31 5.51 10.92 -4.03
C ARG A 31 5.03 12.01 -3.09
N ILE A 32 5.47 12.02 -1.82
CA ILE A 32 5.01 12.99 -0.81
C ILE A 32 5.39 14.44 -1.14
N ALA A 33 6.39 14.65 -1.99
CA ALA A 33 6.75 15.97 -2.51
C ALA A 33 5.88 16.42 -3.70
N GLU A 34 5.11 15.51 -4.31
CA GLU A 34 4.18 15.84 -5.40
C GLU A 34 2.98 16.65 -4.86
N ALA A 35 2.51 17.61 -5.65
CA ALA A 35 1.35 18.42 -5.29
C ALA A 35 0.11 17.54 -5.08
N GLY A 36 -0.54 17.68 -3.93
CA GLY A 36 -1.74 16.91 -3.56
C GLY A 36 -1.49 15.70 -2.65
N ASN A 37 -0.24 15.28 -2.45
CA ASN A 37 0.06 14.19 -1.52
C ASN A 37 0.27 14.68 -0.09
N THR A 38 -0.57 14.19 0.83
CA THR A 38 -0.52 14.53 2.25
C THR A 38 0.23 13.51 3.11
N GLY A 39 0.63 12.37 2.53
CA GLY A 39 1.24 11.24 3.22
C GLY A 39 1.50 10.08 2.26
N CYS A 40 1.82 8.90 2.79
CA CYS A 40 1.81 7.69 1.96
C CYS A 40 0.38 7.29 1.59
N ILE A 41 0.23 6.66 0.44
CA ILE A 41 -1.05 6.25 -0.14
C ILE A 41 -1.40 4.85 0.37
N PRO A 42 -2.64 4.55 0.78
CA PRO A 42 -3.03 3.19 1.16
C PRO A 42 -2.99 2.24 -0.04
N CYS A 43 -2.53 1.01 0.19
CA CYS A 43 -2.48 -0.05 -0.83
C CYS A 43 -3.88 -0.38 -1.37
N SER A 44 -4.84 -0.58 -0.47
CA SER A 44 -6.21 -1.08 -0.76
C SER A 44 -6.21 -2.36 -1.59
N CYS A 45 -5.38 -3.34 -1.22
CA CYS A 45 -5.39 -4.66 -1.85
C CYS A 45 -6.74 -5.35 -1.57
N ASN A 46 -7.29 -6.01 -2.58
CA ASN A 46 -8.53 -6.76 -2.43
C ASN A 46 -8.25 -8.07 -1.68
N LYS A 47 -8.78 -8.20 -0.45
CA LYS A 47 -8.60 -9.37 0.42
C LYS A 47 -8.88 -10.73 -0.24
N PHE A 48 -9.74 -10.77 -1.26
CA PHE A 48 -10.08 -12.00 -1.95
C PHE A 48 -9.10 -12.31 -3.07
N GLY A 49 -8.62 -11.29 -3.81
CA GLY A 49 -7.69 -11.45 -4.91
C GLY A 49 -6.22 -11.29 -4.53
N SER A 50 -5.87 -10.79 -3.34
CA SER A 50 -4.48 -10.63 -2.88
C SER A 50 -4.10 -11.64 -1.81
N HIS A 51 -2.81 -11.98 -1.75
CA HIS A 51 -2.24 -12.83 -0.70
C HIS A 51 -2.14 -12.12 0.65
N ARG A 52 -2.01 -10.78 0.63
CA ARG A 52 -1.77 -9.93 1.80
C ARG A 52 -2.44 -8.56 1.59
N ASP A 53 -2.57 -7.82 2.69
CA ASP A 53 -3.15 -6.46 2.68
C ASP A 53 -2.09 -5.37 2.42
N ASP A 54 -0.80 -5.70 2.49
CA ASP A 54 0.31 -4.83 2.09
C ASP A 54 0.66 -4.96 0.60
N CYS A 55 1.33 -3.92 0.10
CA CYS A 55 1.75 -3.78 -1.27
C CYS A 55 3.20 -3.32 -1.34
N GLU A 56 3.78 -3.38 -2.54
CA GLU A 56 5.13 -2.89 -2.76
C GLU A 56 5.22 -1.37 -2.47
N GLN A 57 6.12 -0.97 -1.57
CA GLN A 57 6.20 0.43 -1.09
C GLN A 57 6.51 1.46 -2.19
N MET A 58 7.08 1.04 -3.32
CA MET A 58 7.41 1.94 -4.44
C MET A 58 6.24 2.03 -5.43
N THR A 59 5.75 0.91 -5.95
CA THR A 59 4.72 0.95 -7.01
C THR A 59 3.29 0.94 -6.48
N GLY A 60 3.07 0.50 -5.24
CA GLY A 60 1.75 0.25 -4.69
C GLY A 60 1.10 -1.04 -5.18
N ARG A 61 1.84 -1.90 -5.89
CA ARG A 61 1.31 -3.13 -6.46
C ARG A 61 1.12 -4.21 -5.38
N CYS A 62 -0.09 -4.76 -5.33
CA CYS A 62 -0.44 -5.87 -4.46
C CYS A 62 0.06 -7.21 -5.02
N MET A 63 0.30 -8.18 -4.12
CA MET A 63 0.62 -9.55 -4.50
C MET A 63 -0.66 -10.33 -4.79
N CYS A 64 -1.00 -10.49 -6.06
CA CYS A 64 -2.24 -11.15 -6.48
C CYS A 64 -2.14 -12.68 -6.38
N LYS A 65 -3.25 -13.30 -5.97
CA LYS A 65 -3.49 -14.75 -6.07
C LYS A 65 -3.61 -15.17 -7.53
N ALA A 66 -3.62 -16.48 -7.75
CA ALA A 66 -3.82 -17.06 -9.08
C ALA A 66 -5.06 -16.45 -9.75
N GLN A 67 -4.96 -16.16 -11.04
CA GLN A 67 -6.00 -15.55 -11.89
C GLN A 67 -6.46 -14.13 -11.52
N ALA A 68 -6.14 -13.61 -10.33
CA ALA A 68 -6.41 -12.22 -9.97
C ALA A 68 -5.36 -11.27 -10.59
N VAL A 69 -5.81 -10.13 -11.07
CA VAL A 69 -5.00 -9.12 -11.78
C VAL A 69 -5.37 -7.70 -11.36
N GLY A 70 -4.59 -6.72 -11.82
CA GLY A 70 -4.73 -5.31 -11.45
C GLY A 70 -3.79 -4.88 -10.32
N MET A 71 -3.67 -3.57 -10.08
CA MET A 71 -2.80 -3.04 -9.02
C MET A 71 -3.27 -3.46 -7.62
N LYS A 72 -4.59 -3.63 -7.47
CA LYS A 72 -5.27 -3.96 -6.22
C LYS A 72 -5.78 -5.40 -6.19
N CYS A 73 -5.48 -6.21 -7.21
CA CYS A 73 -5.97 -7.59 -7.34
C CYS A 73 -7.50 -7.70 -7.29
N ASP A 74 -8.17 -6.75 -7.92
CA ASP A 74 -9.61 -6.52 -7.86
C ASP A 74 -10.37 -7.04 -9.10
N MET A 75 -9.66 -7.68 -10.03
CA MET A 75 -10.23 -8.23 -11.27
C MET A 75 -9.72 -9.66 -11.51
N CYS A 76 -10.54 -10.51 -12.12
CA CYS A 76 -10.09 -11.81 -12.64
C CYS A 76 -9.63 -11.69 -14.10
N HIS A 77 -8.55 -12.38 -14.45
CA HIS A 77 -7.93 -12.33 -15.79
C HIS A 77 -8.90 -12.67 -16.92
N ASN A 78 -9.85 -13.58 -16.67
CA ASN A 78 -10.87 -14.03 -17.62
C ASN A 78 -12.16 -13.19 -17.60
N GLY A 79 -12.21 -12.10 -16.82
CA GLY A 79 -13.39 -11.25 -16.68
C GLY A 79 -14.46 -11.78 -15.72
N ASN A 80 -14.22 -12.90 -15.03
CA ASN A 80 -15.12 -13.39 -13.99
C ASN A 80 -15.17 -12.43 -12.78
N VAL A 81 -16.24 -12.54 -12.00
CA VAL A 81 -16.41 -11.76 -10.76
C VAL A 81 -15.54 -12.37 -9.66
N LEU A 82 -14.73 -11.53 -9.01
CA LEU A 82 -13.92 -11.92 -7.86
C LEU A 82 -14.83 -12.21 -6.64
N GLY A 83 -14.79 -13.44 -6.15
CA GLY A 83 -15.61 -13.91 -5.03
C GLY A 83 -14.78 -14.25 -3.77
N PRO A 84 -15.43 -14.72 -2.69
CA PRO A 84 -14.76 -15.12 -1.46
C PRO A 84 -13.68 -16.20 -1.65
N ASP A 85 -13.90 -17.09 -2.62
CA ASP A 85 -13.00 -18.17 -3.01
C ASP A 85 -11.91 -17.73 -3.99
N GLY A 86 -11.94 -16.46 -4.43
CA GLY A 86 -10.99 -15.89 -5.38
C GLY A 86 -11.54 -15.80 -6.80
N CYS A 87 -10.60 -15.92 -7.74
CA CYS A 87 -10.81 -16.15 -9.17
C CYS A 87 -10.49 -17.63 -9.45
#